data_AF-E1Y9L5-F1
#
_entry.id   AF-E1Y9L5-F1
#
_cell.length_a   1.000
_cell.length_b   1.000
_cell.length_c   1.000
_cell.angle_alpha   90.00
_cell.angle_beta   90.00
_cell.angle_gamma   90.00
#
_symmetry.space_group_name_H-M   'P 1'
#
loop_
_entity.id
_entity.type
_entity.pdbx_description
1 polymer ?
#
loop_
_entity_poly.entity_id
_entity_poly.type
_entity_poly.pdbx_seq_one_letter_code
_entity_poly.pdbx_strand_id
1 'polypeptide(L)'
;MVSSKPSVFLMDSMLTFSRDFINKTGAKEETIPEIDSFPADNIDTKSIALLISNAFGFDRLNMVFTADYNTSNGKIKEFISSRKNPEQAKDLARSYSEFLVSLGGKILKPDIELEDLSIIEIMDEYEIIFTNGSFLTGIHSANDLKEAKKLAFVLNKKLKGNTHVR
;
A
#
# COMPACT_ATOMS: atom_id res chain seq x y z
N MET A 1 9.11 -35.48 53.04
CA MET A 1 7.88 -34.96 52.41
C MET A 1 8.23 -33.74 51.59
N VAL A 2 8.01 -33.76 50.27
CA VAL A 2 7.35 -32.71 49.48
C VAL A 2 6.90 -33.41 48.19
N SER A 3 5.59 -33.38 47.94
CA SER A 3 4.92 -34.00 46.79
C SER A 3 4.76 -32.94 45.70
N SER A 4 5.52 -33.02 44.61
CA SER A 4 5.36 -32.15 43.44
C SER A 4 4.13 -32.57 42.62
N LYS A 5 2.97 -31.99 42.94
CA LYS A 5 1.82 -31.94 42.03
C LYS A 5 1.21 -30.53 42.00
N PRO A 6 1.73 -29.65 41.13
CA PRO A 6 0.90 -28.57 40.56
C PRO A 6 1.04 -28.40 39.04
N SER A 7 1.65 -29.36 38.32
CA SER A 7 1.96 -29.21 36.88
C SER A 7 0.74 -29.36 35.95
N VAL A 8 -0.20 -30.26 36.25
CA VAL A 8 -1.30 -30.59 35.32
C VAL A 8 -2.36 -29.48 35.25
N PHE A 9 -2.71 -28.90 36.41
CA PHE A 9 -3.72 -27.84 36.49
C PHE A 9 -3.27 -26.54 35.80
N LEU A 10 -1.97 -26.23 35.88
CA LEU A 10 -1.39 -25.07 35.21
C LEU A 10 -1.41 -25.25 33.69
N MET A 11 -1.12 -26.45 33.21
CA MET A 11 -1.12 -26.79 31.79
C MET A 11 -2.53 -26.73 31.20
N ASP A 12 -3.54 -27.25 31.90
CA ASP A 12 -4.94 -27.20 31.46
C ASP A 12 -5.47 -25.76 31.42
N SER A 13 -5.06 -24.93 32.39
CA SER A 13 -5.39 -23.51 32.40
C SER A 13 -4.74 -22.76 31.23
N MET A 14 -3.48 -23.08 30.91
CA MET A 14 -2.75 -22.49 29.79
C MET A 14 -3.34 -22.91 28.43
N LEU A 15 -3.76 -24.17 28.29
CA LEU A 15 -4.40 -24.68 27.08
C LEU A 15 -5.79 -24.09 26.87
N THR A 16 -6.55 -23.91 27.96
CA THR A 16 -7.88 -23.28 27.92
C THR A 16 -7.76 -21.81 27.54
N PHE A 17 -6.84 -21.08 28.17
CA PHE A 17 -6.55 -19.69 27.80
C PHE A 17 -6.12 -19.58 26.33
N SER A 18 -5.25 -20.47 25.85
CA SER A 18 -4.79 -20.45 24.44
C SER A 18 -5.94 -20.70 23.47
N ARG A 19 -6.84 -21.66 23.77
CA ARG A 19 -8.03 -21.92 22.96
C ARG A 19 -9.01 -20.76 22.97
N ASP A 20 -9.27 -20.19 24.14
CA ASP A 20 -10.17 -19.05 24.29
C ASP A 20 -9.60 -17.79 23.63
N PHE A 21 -8.28 -17.61 23.69
CA PHE A 21 -7.58 -16.55 22.97
C PHE A 21 -7.72 -16.76 21.46
N ILE A 22 -7.35 -17.91 20.91
CA ILE A 22 -7.51 -18.21 19.46
C ILE A 22 -8.98 -18.06 19.01
N ASN A 23 -9.95 -18.42 19.84
CA ASN A 23 -11.37 -18.28 19.52
C ASN A 23 -11.87 -16.83 19.62
N LYS A 24 -11.37 -16.03 20.57
CA LYS A 24 -11.77 -14.61 20.76
C LYS A 24 -10.99 -13.63 19.88
N THR A 25 -9.73 -13.93 19.62
CA THR A 25 -8.84 -13.18 18.73
C THR A 25 -8.69 -13.87 17.39
N GLY A 26 -9.52 -14.88 17.10
CA GLY A 26 -9.61 -15.47 15.78
C GLY A 26 -9.79 -14.32 14.83
N ALA A 27 -8.71 -13.98 14.12
CA ALA A 27 -8.69 -12.87 13.22
C ALA A 27 -9.83 -13.18 12.27
N LYS A 28 -10.92 -12.41 12.34
CA LYS A 28 -11.82 -12.37 11.22
C LYS A 28 -10.91 -12.07 10.04
N GLU A 29 -11.00 -12.87 9.00
CA GLU A 29 -10.50 -12.48 7.68
C GLU A 29 -11.34 -11.28 7.22
N GLU A 30 -11.26 -10.16 7.94
CA GLU A 30 -11.61 -8.85 7.44
C GLU A 30 -10.48 -8.52 6.48
N THR A 31 -10.73 -8.79 5.20
CA THR A 31 -9.82 -8.40 4.15
C THR A 31 -9.64 -6.89 4.25
N ILE A 32 -8.38 -6.44 4.31
CA ILE A 32 -8.08 -5.02 4.34
C ILE A 32 -8.43 -4.48 2.94
N PRO A 33 -9.39 -3.56 2.80
CA PRO A 33 -9.88 -3.12 1.49
C PRO A 33 -8.79 -2.59 0.56
N GLU A 34 -7.73 -2.01 1.14
CA GLU A 34 -6.55 -1.54 0.43
C GLU A 34 -5.74 -2.70 -0.18
N ILE A 35 -5.63 -3.84 0.50
CA ILE A 35 -4.94 -5.03 -0.02
C ILE A 35 -5.72 -5.61 -1.21
N ASP A 36 -7.05 -5.67 -1.10
CA ASP A 36 -7.91 -6.14 -2.18
C ASP A 36 -7.89 -5.20 -3.39
N SER A 37 -7.42 -3.96 -3.23
CA SER A 37 -7.34 -2.95 -4.28
C SER A 37 -6.12 -3.10 -5.19
N PHE A 38 -5.08 -3.84 -4.79
CA PHE A 38 -3.92 -4.11 -5.64
C PHE A 38 -4.29 -5.00 -6.84
N PRO A 39 -3.93 -4.63 -8.08
CA PRO A 39 -4.08 -5.53 -9.23
C PRO A 39 -3.45 -6.91 -8.98
N ALA A 40 -4.18 -8.00 -9.22
CA ALA A 40 -3.69 -9.34 -8.88
C ALA A 40 -2.65 -9.88 -9.88
N ASP A 41 -2.59 -9.31 -11.10
CA ASP A 41 -1.71 -9.79 -12.15
C ASP A 41 -0.25 -9.42 -11.83
N ASN A 42 0.62 -10.45 -11.74
CA ASN A 42 2.06 -10.33 -11.50
C ASN A 42 2.50 -9.70 -10.16
N ILE A 43 1.59 -9.58 -9.19
CA ILE A 43 1.93 -9.17 -7.83
C ILE A 43 2.74 -10.26 -7.10
N ASP A 44 3.79 -9.86 -6.40
CA ASP A 44 4.42 -10.71 -5.39
C ASP A 44 3.64 -10.56 -4.07
N THR A 45 2.73 -11.49 -3.79
CA THR A 45 1.87 -11.43 -2.60
C THR A 45 2.64 -11.41 -1.28
N LYS A 46 3.90 -11.88 -1.27
CA LYS A 46 4.77 -11.84 -0.08
C LYS A 46 5.44 -10.49 0.14
N SER A 47 5.39 -9.61 -0.87
CA SER A 47 5.94 -8.26 -0.79
C SER A 47 4.97 -7.23 -0.21
N ILE A 48 3.71 -7.62 0.01
CA ILE A 48 2.69 -6.72 0.56
C ILE A 48 3.10 -6.31 1.97
N ALA A 49 3.26 -5.00 2.17
CA ALA A 49 3.69 -4.42 3.42
C ALA A 49 2.92 -3.14 3.74
N LEU A 50 2.82 -2.80 5.03
CA LEU A 50 2.29 -1.53 5.51
C LEU A 50 3.43 -0.68 6.07
N LEU A 51 3.68 0.46 5.45
CA LEU A 51 4.57 1.49 5.95
C LEU A 51 3.75 2.45 6.83
N ILE A 52 3.95 2.37 8.15
CA ILE A 52 3.16 3.13 9.13
C ILE A 52 3.48 4.63 9.05
N SER A 53 4.70 5.02 8.71
CA SER A 53 5.16 6.41 8.66
C SER A 53 6.36 6.57 7.73
N ASN A 54 6.58 7.80 7.24
CA ASN A 54 7.76 8.21 6.49
C ASN A 54 8.03 7.34 5.24
N ALA A 55 6.96 6.91 4.55
CA ALA A 55 7.11 6.12 3.34
C ALA A 55 7.91 6.91 2.30
N PHE A 56 8.87 6.23 1.65
CA PHE A 56 9.74 6.80 0.63
C PHE A 56 10.52 8.05 1.08
N GLY A 57 10.75 8.20 2.39
CA GLY A 57 11.46 9.33 2.96
C GLY A 57 10.64 10.61 3.13
N PHE A 58 9.34 10.59 2.82
CA PHE A 58 8.46 11.75 3.01
C PHE A 58 7.67 11.64 4.33
N ASP A 59 7.93 12.56 5.26
CA ASP A 59 7.43 12.52 6.64
C ASP A 59 5.90 12.51 6.77
N ARG A 60 5.21 13.22 5.86
CA ARG A 60 3.75 13.28 5.80
C ARG A 60 3.12 12.03 5.19
N LEU A 61 3.89 11.19 4.51
CA LEU A 61 3.40 9.99 3.85
C LEU A 61 3.40 8.80 4.82
N ASN A 62 2.25 8.59 5.44
CA ASN A 62 2.01 7.53 6.42
C ASN A 62 0.88 6.60 5.98
N MET A 63 0.75 5.45 6.65
CA MET A 63 -0.27 4.43 6.36
C MET A 63 -0.33 4.06 4.88
N VAL A 64 0.81 3.61 4.35
CA VAL A 64 0.97 3.26 2.95
C VAL A 64 1.09 1.76 2.81
N PHE A 65 0.13 1.15 2.14
CA PHE A 65 0.30 -0.22 1.66
C PHE A 65 1.17 -0.20 0.42
N THR A 66 2.11 -1.13 0.32
CA THR A 66 2.97 -1.29 -0.86
C THR A 66 2.93 -2.73 -1.35
N ALA A 67 3.08 -2.92 -2.65
CA ALA A 67 3.25 -4.23 -3.25
C ALA A 67 4.24 -4.17 -4.42
N ASP A 68 5.10 -5.17 -4.54
CA ASP A 68 6.02 -5.33 -5.66
C ASP A 68 5.38 -6.16 -6.77
N TYR A 69 5.62 -5.73 -7.99
CA TYR A 69 5.23 -6.39 -9.23
C TYR A 69 6.48 -6.79 -9.99
N ASN A 70 6.50 -8.04 -10.46
CA ASN A 70 7.54 -8.49 -11.37
C ASN A 70 7.06 -8.25 -12.80
N THR A 71 7.76 -7.42 -13.55
CA THR A 71 7.47 -7.13 -14.95
C THR A 71 8.56 -7.68 -15.86
N SER A 72 8.33 -7.63 -17.18
CA SER A 72 9.36 -7.99 -18.16
C SER A 72 10.64 -7.15 -18.02
N ASN A 73 10.50 -5.89 -17.59
CA ASN A 73 11.59 -4.91 -17.59
C ASN A 73 12.11 -4.58 -16.19
N GLY A 74 11.65 -5.29 -15.14
CA GLY A 74 12.19 -5.14 -13.79
C GLY A 74 11.16 -5.36 -12.69
N LYS A 75 11.40 -4.71 -11.56
CA LYS A 75 10.45 -4.66 -10.45
C LYS A 75 9.83 -3.27 -10.41
N ILE A 76 8.53 -3.23 -10.17
CA ILE A 76 7.77 -1.99 -9.97
C ILE A 76 7.11 -2.08 -8.62
N LYS A 77 7.17 -1.02 -7.82
CA LYS A 77 6.45 -0.96 -6.54
C LYS A 77 5.21 -0.10 -6.69
N GLU A 78 4.06 -0.67 -6.38
CA GLU A 78 2.81 0.06 -6.26
C GLU A 78 2.60 0.48 -4.80
N PHE A 79 1.94 1.62 -4.59
CA PHE A 79 1.56 2.05 -3.27
C PHE A 79 0.14 2.63 -3.22
N ILE A 80 -0.58 2.36 -2.14
CA ILE A 80 -1.92 2.87 -1.87
C ILE A 80 -1.96 3.43 -0.45
N SER A 81 -2.52 4.62 -0.29
CA SER A 81 -2.75 5.23 1.01
C SER A 81 -4.11 5.88 1.09
N SER A 82 -4.94 5.34 1.99
CA SER A 82 -6.29 5.81 2.27
C SER A 82 -6.25 7.07 3.15
N ARG A 83 -6.99 8.10 2.75
CA ARG A 83 -7.16 9.37 3.48
C ARG A 83 -8.60 9.54 3.94
N LYS A 84 -8.82 10.48 4.84
CA LYS A 84 -10.17 10.72 5.37
C LYS A 84 -11.15 11.21 4.30
N ASN A 85 -10.65 11.95 3.31
CA ASN A 85 -11.45 12.53 2.24
C ASN A 85 -10.58 12.78 0.99
N PRO A 86 -11.22 13.07 -0.17
CA PRO A 86 -10.50 13.34 -1.41
C PRO A 86 -9.57 14.56 -1.35
N GLU A 87 -9.95 15.60 -0.61
CA GLU A 87 -9.14 16.82 -0.47
C GLU A 87 -7.79 16.52 0.20
N GLN A 88 -7.79 15.69 1.25
CA GLN A 88 -6.55 15.25 1.90
C GLN A 88 -5.69 14.38 1.00
N ALA A 89 -6.31 13.51 0.18
CA ALA A 89 -5.57 12.72 -0.80
C ALA A 89 -4.88 13.61 -1.84
N LYS A 90 -5.61 14.59 -2.38
CA LYS A 90 -5.09 15.58 -3.34
C LYS A 90 -3.98 16.45 -2.75
N ASP A 91 -4.18 16.97 -1.55
CA ASP A 91 -3.17 17.80 -0.88
C ASP A 91 -1.89 17.02 -0.62
N LEU A 92 -2.01 15.75 -0.24
CA LEU A 92 -0.85 14.91 0.00
C LEU A 92 -0.16 14.48 -1.31
N ALA A 93 -0.93 14.16 -2.36
CA ALA A 93 -0.41 13.87 -3.69
C ALA A 93 0.46 15.03 -4.20
N ARG A 94 -0.09 16.25 -4.14
CA ARG A 94 0.62 17.48 -4.50
C ARG A 94 1.88 17.67 -3.66
N SER A 95 1.77 17.55 -2.33
CA SER A 95 2.91 17.76 -1.43
C SER A 95 4.03 16.74 -1.68
N TYR A 96 3.68 15.48 -1.97
CA TYR A 96 4.66 14.44 -2.27
C TYR A 96 5.33 14.67 -3.63
N SER A 97 4.56 15.06 -4.66
CA SER A 97 5.11 15.47 -5.95
C SER A 97 6.08 16.66 -5.82
N GLU A 98 5.70 17.69 -5.05
CA GLU A 98 6.56 18.85 -4.77
C GLU A 98 7.85 18.45 -4.03
N PHE A 99 7.74 17.53 -3.07
CA PHE A 99 8.90 16.97 -2.38
C PHE A 99 9.86 16.27 -3.34
N LEU A 100 9.37 15.40 -4.23
CA LEU A 100 10.20 14.72 -5.23
C LEU A 100 10.89 15.71 -6.19
N VAL A 101 10.18 16.74 -6.63
CA VAL A 101 10.77 17.81 -7.45
C VAL A 101 11.84 18.57 -6.67
N SER A 102 11.64 18.82 -5.37
CA SER A 102 12.65 19.47 -4.52
C SER A 102 13.94 18.66 -4.36
N LEU A 103 13.85 17.32 -4.53
CA LEU A 103 15.00 16.41 -4.56
C LEU A 103 15.68 16.32 -5.93
N GLY A 104 15.26 17.13 -6.90
CA GLY A 104 15.80 17.15 -8.26
C GLY A 104 14.97 16.38 -9.29
N GLY A 105 13.77 15.90 -8.91
CA GLY A 105 12.84 15.26 -9.83
C GLY A 105 12.36 16.21 -10.94
N LYS A 106 12.17 15.67 -12.14
CA LYS A 106 11.68 16.40 -13.31
C LYS A 106 10.25 15.96 -13.63
N ILE A 107 9.33 16.93 -13.68
CA ILE A 107 7.96 16.65 -14.10
C ILE A 107 7.94 16.34 -15.60
N LEU A 108 7.37 15.19 -15.95
CA LEU A 108 7.11 14.80 -17.34
C LEU A 108 5.68 15.19 -17.73
N LYS A 109 5.50 15.49 -19.02
CA LYS A 109 4.16 15.76 -19.55
C LYS A 109 3.33 14.47 -19.52
N PRO A 110 2.14 14.47 -18.87
CA PRO A 110 1.28 13.31 -18.87
C PRO A 110 0.70 13.06 -20.27
N ASP A 111 0.63 11.80 -20.66
CA ASP A 111 0.01 11.27 -21.88
C ASP A 111 -1.12 10.27 -21.57
N ILE A 112 -1.47 10.13 -20.29
CA ILE A 112 -2.61 9.35 -19.80
C ILE A 112 -3.52 10.24 -18.95
N GLU A 113 -4.81 9.94 -18.95
CA GLU A 113 -5.82 10.70 -18.22
C GLU A 113 -6.11 10.04 -16.86
N LEU A 114 -5.43 10.51 -15.82
CA LEU A 114 -5.68 10.18 -14.42
C LEU A 114 -5.92 11.47 -13.62
N GLU A 115 -6.72 11.40 -12.56
CA GLU A 115 -7.01 12.55 -11.69
C GLU A 115 -5.79 12.92 -10.84
N ASP A 116 -5.49 14.23 -10.75
CA ASP A 116 -4.34 14.79 -10.02
C ASP A 116 -2.99 14.12 -10.38
N LEU A 117 -2.84 13.67 -11.63
CA LEU A 117 -1.66 12.95 -12.10
C LEU A 117 -0.39 13.82 -12.10
N SER A 118 0.66 13.29 -11.49
CA SER A 118 2.05 13.74 -11.64
C SER A 118 2.90 12.56 -12.09
N ILE A 119 3.71 12.77 -13.12
CA ILE A 119 4.75 11.83 -13.55
C ILE A 119 6.09 12.52 -13.33
N ILE A 120 6.96 11.93 -12.54
CA ILE A 120 8.24 12.52 -12.14
C ILE A 120 9.36 11.53 -12.46
N GLU A 121 10.36 12.01 -13.19
CA GLU A 121 11.62 11.28 -13.38
C GLU A 121 12.64 11.74 -12.34
N ILE A 122 13.20 10.82 -11.57
CA ILE A 122 14.19 11.10 -10.55
C ILE A 122 15.18 9.93 -10.47
N MET A 123 16.49 10.24 -10.50
CA MET A 123 17.56 9.23 -10.44
C MET A 123 17.39 8.09 -11.47
N ASP A 124 17.01 8.43 -12.70
CA ASP A 124 16.73 7.49 -13.81
C ASP A 124 15.56 6.51 -13.57
N GLU A 125 14.77 6.73 -12.52
CA GLU A 125 13.54 6.02 -12.21
C GLU A 125 12.31 6.93 -12.38
N TYR A 126 11.14 6.33 -12.48
CA TYR A 126 9.86 7.02 -12.65
C TYR A 126 8.95 6.82 -11.44
N GLU A 127 8.46 7.95 -10.93
CA GLU A 127 7.38 8.03 -9.96
C GLU A 127 6.09 8.45 -10.68
N ILE A 128 5.00 7.76 -10.39
CA ILE A 128 3.66 8.15 -10.85
C ILE A 128 2.81 8.36 -9.62
N ILE A 129 2.25 9.56 -9.45
CA ILE A 129 1.43 9.93 -8.30
C ILE A 129 0.08 10.40 -8.81
N PHE A 130 -1.01 9.85 -8.30
CA PHE A 130 -2.36 10.27 -8.68
C PHE A 130 -3.35 9.99 -7.54
N THR A 131 -4.57 10.49 -7.69
CA THR A 131 -5.64 10.28 -6.71
C THR A 131 -6.81 9.49 -7.31
N ASN A 132 -7.56 8.85 -6.43
CA ASN A 132 -8.85 8.26 -6.75
C ASN A 132 -9.76 8.36 -5.52
N GLY A 133 -10.71 9.31 -5.54
CA GLY A 133 -11.51 9.60 -4.35
C GLY A 133 -10.60 9.92 -3.16
N SER A 134 -10.76 9.18 -2.06
CA SER A 134 -9.95 9.38 -0.84
C SER A 134 -8.59 8.65 -0.85
N PHE A 135 -8.20 8.04 -1.96
CA PHE A 135 -6.92 7.34 -2.08
C PHE A 135 -5.86 8.23 -2.73
N LEU A 136 -4.70 8.35 -2.08
CA LEU A 136 -3.44 8.70 -2.71
C LEU A 136 -2.78 7.39 -3.15
N THR A 137 -2.40 7.29 -4.42
CA THR A 137 -1.85 6.05 -4.96
C THR A 137 -0.83 6.34 -6.04
N GLY A 138 -0.05 5.32 -6.40
CA GLY A 138 1.00 5.53 -7.37
C GLY A 138 1.95 4.37 -7.57
N ILE A 139 2.95 4.66 -8.40
CA ILE A 139 4.09 3.81 -8.71
C ILE A 139 5.35 4.47 -8.15
N HIS A 140 6.15 3.69 -7.44
CA HIS A 140 7.43 4.07 -6.87
C HIS A 140 8.57 3.32 -7.55
N SER A 141 9.65 4.03 -7.87
CA SER A 141 10.91 3.49 -8.40
C SER A 141 10.74 2.56 -9.61
N ALA A 142 10.02 2.99 -10.64
CA ALA A 142 9.89 2.19 -11.86
C ALA A 142 11.00 2.47 -12.86
N ASN A 143 11.62 1.42 -13.40
CA ASN A 143 12.64 1.54 -14.44
C ASN A 143 12.07 1.68 -15.87
N ASP A 144 10.78 1.41 -16.05
CA ASP A 144 10.09 1.50 -17.34
C ASP A 144 8.79 2.31 -17.19
N LEU A 145 8.78 3.50 -17.78
CA LEU A 145 7.64 4.41 -17.73
C LEU A 145 6.38 3.83 -18.38
N LYS A 146 6.52 3.02 -19.43
CA LYS A 146 5.37 2.45 -20.15
C LYS A 146 4.69 1.38 -19.31
N GLU A 147 5.45 0.53 -18.63
CA GLU A 147 4.93 -0.46 -17.70
C GLU A 147 4.32 0.20 -16.46
N ALA A 148 4.98 1.22 -15.90
CA ALA A 148 4.45 2.00 -14.79
C ALA A 148 3.08 2.63 -15.12
N LYS A 149 2.96 3.27 -16.29
CA LYS A 149 1.69 3.86 -16.77
C LYS A 149 0.58 2.83 -16.92
N LYS A 150 0.91 1.64 -17.45
CA LYS A 150 -0.06 0.54 -17.58
C LYS A 150 -0.57 0.10 -16.22
N LEU A 151 0.32 -0.12 -15.27
CA LEU A 151 -0.05 -0.56 -13.92
C LEU A 151 -0.88 0.50 -13.19
N ALA A 152 -0.46 1.77 -13.24
CA ALA A 152 -1.22 2.91 -12.70
C ALA A 152 -2.66 2.98 -13.26
N PHE A 153 -2.82 2.74 -14.56
CA PHE A 153 -4.14 2.72 -15.19
C PHE A 153 -5.03 1.55 -14.72
N VAL A 154 -4.46 0.36 -14.57
CA VAL A 154 -5.18 -0.83 -14.06
C VAL A 154 -5.61 -0.60 -12.61
N LEU A 155 -4.71 -0.08 -11.77
CA LEU A 155 -4.99 0.29 -10.39
C LEU A 155 -6.12 1.32 -10.30
N ASN A 156 -6.07 2.40 -11.08
CA ASN A 156 -7.12 3.41 -11.10
C ASN A 156 -8.49 2.80 -11.44
N LYS A 157 -8.56 1.90 -12.42
CA LYS A 157 -9.80 1.20 -12.78
C LYS A 157 -10.32 0.33 -11.63
N LYS A 158 -9.42 -0.40 -10.97
CA LYS A 158 -9.76 -1.28 -9.86
C LYS A 158 -10.31 -0.48 -8.67
N LEU A 159 -9.68 0.65 -8.35
CA LEU A 159 -10.16 1.57 -7.31
C LEU A 159 -11.54 2.15 -7.65
N LYS A 160 -11.78 2.62 -8.90
CA LYS A 160 -13.12 3.09 -9.31
C LYS A 160 -14.21 2.02 -9.19
N GLY A 161 -13.87 0.76 -9.41
CA GLY A 161 -14.79 -0.37 -9.24
C GLY A 161 -15.14 -0.64 -7.77
N ASN A 162 -14.20 -0.38 -6.85
CA ASN A 162 -14.37 -0.60 -5.42
C ASN A 162 -15.14 0.55 -4.71
N THR A 163 -15.23 1.74 -5.33
CA THR A 163 -15.92 2.92 -4.74
C THR A 163 -17.45 2.84 -4.74
N HIS A 164 -18.07 1.78 -5.29
CA HIS A 164 -19.54 1.61 -5.35
C HIS A 164 -20.16 0.85 -4.16
N VAL A 165 -19.40 0.56 -3.10
CA VAL A 165 -19.91 -0.11 -1.90
C VAL A 165 -19.53 0.69 -0.66
N ARG A 166 -20.30 1.74 -0.35
CA ARG A 166 -20.47 2.26 1.01
C ARG A 166 -21.85 2.90 1.14
#